data_AF-A0A2K6KHP6-F1
#
_entry.id   AF-A0A2K6KHP6-F1
#
_cell.length_a   1.000
_cell.length_b   1.000
_cell.length_c   1.000
_cell.angle_alpha   90.00
_cell.angle_beta   90.00
_cell.angle_gamma   90.00
#
_symmetry.space_group_name_H-M   'P 1'
#
loop_
_entity.id
_entity.type
_entity.pdbx_description
1 polymer ?
#
loop_
_entity_poly.entity_id
_entity_poly.type
_entity_poly.pdbx_seq_one_letter_code
_entity_poly.pdbx_strand_id
1 'polypeptide(L)'
;FHFGFSFDIKPMRDQIVRVKRYEKVPLILVGNKVDLEPEREVMSSEGRALAQEWGCPFMETSAKSKSMVDELFAEIVRQMNYSSLPEKQDQCCTTCVVQ
;
A
#
# COMPACT_ATOMS: atom_id res chain seq x y z
N PHE A 1 21.58 8.54 5.49
CA PHE A 1 21.29 7.11 5.26
C PHE A 1 19.80 6.80 5.13
N HIS A 2 18.88 7.47 5.84
CA HIS A 2 17.42 7.27 5.74
C HIS A 2 16.73 7.77 4.43
N PHE A 3 17.24 8.81 3.75
CA PHE A 3 16.49 9.51 2.69
C PHE A 3 16.55 8.87 1.29
N GLY A 4 17.46 7.91 1.06
CA GLY A 4 17.68 7.36 -0.28
C GLY A 4 16.49 6.56 -0.80
N PHE A 5 15.99 5.61 0.02
CA PHE A 5 14.99 4.66 -0.47
C PHE A 5 13.68 5.33 -0.90
N SER A 6 13.18 6.32 -0.14
CA SER A 6 11.95 7.02 -0.48
C SER A 6 12.10 7.87 -1.75
N PHE A 7 13.29 8.38 -2.05
CA PHE A 7 13.54 9.19 -3.24
C PHE A 7 13.47 8.34 -4.52
N ASP A 8 13.90 7.08 -4.44
CA ASP A 8 13.90 6.18 -5.59
C ASP A 8 12.49 5.67 -5.92
N ILE A 9 11.67 5.36 -4.90
CA ILE A 9 10.38 4.70 -5.13
C ILE A 9 9.18 5.64 -5.28
N LYS A 10 9.25 6.88 -4.76
CA LYS A 10 8.19 7.89 -4.94
C LYS A 10 7.93 8.21 -6.42
N PRO A 11 8.95 8.48 -7.27
CA PRO A 11 8.73 8.73 -8.69
C PRO A 11 8.06 7.57 -9.43
N MET A 12 8.40 6.32 -9.08
CA MET A 12 7.77 5.13 -9.68
C MET A 12 6.29 5.06 -9.34
N ARG A 13 5.92 5.28 -8.07
CA ARG A 13 4.52 5.37 -7.65
C ARG A 13 3.78 6.47 -8.41
N ASP A 14 4.35 7.67 -8.45
CA ASP A 14 3.68 8.83 -9.06
C ASP A 14 3.47 8.61 -10.57
N GLN A 15 4.42 7.97 -11.25
CA GLN A 15 4.25 7.56 -12.63
C GLN A 15 3.10 6.55 -12.80
N ILE A 16 3.00 5.53 -11.92
CA ILE A 16 1.89 4.57 -11.96
C ILE A 16 0.55 5.27 -11.77
N VAL A 17 0.42 6.12 -10.74
CA VAL A 17 -0.82 6.85 -10.44
C VAL A 17 -1.20 7.77 -11.62
N ARG A 18 -0.23 8.47 -12.21
CA ARG A 18 -0.48 9.37 -13.35
C ARG A 18 -0.98 8.65 -14.60
N VAL A 19 -0.51 7.43 -14.89
CA VAL A 19 -0.87 6.72 -16.13
C VAL A 19 -2.12 5.85 -16.00
N LYS A 20 -2.49 5.46 -14.78
CA LYS A 20 -3.68 4.65 -14.55
C LYS A 20 -4.92 5.56 -14.53
N ARG A 21 -5.95 5.19 -15.29
CA ARG A 21 -7.22 5.93 -15.42
C ARG A 21 -8.25 5.55 -14.34
N TYR A 22 -7.84 4.81 -13.32
CA TYR A 22 -8.72 4.36 -12.24
C TYR A 22 -8.71 5.40 -11.12
N GLU A 23 -9.87 5.66 -10.51
CA GLU A 23 -9.98 6.56 -9.34
C GLU A 23 -9.15 6.07 -8.16
N LYS A 24 -9.03 4.74 -8.01
CA LYS A 24 -8.19 4.09 -7.01
C LYS A 24 -7.33 3.01 -7.65
N VAL A 25 -6.00 3.17 -7.55
CA VAL A 25 -5.03 2.17 -8.02
C VAL A 25 -4.69 1.24 -6.85
N PRO A 26 -4.98 -0.07 -6.94
CA PRO A 26 -4.54 -1.05 -5.95
C PRO A 26 -3.02 -1.02 -5.82
N LEU A 27 -2.51 -0.80 -4.61
CA LEU A 27 -1.10 -0.61 -4.34
C LEU A 27 -0.74 -1.20 -2.97
N ILE A 28 0.42 -1.83 -2.88
CA ILE A 28 1.01 -2.33 -1.64
C ILE A 28 2.49 -1.96 -1.67
N LEU A 29 3.00 -1.40 -0.58
CA LEU A 29 4.43 -1.20 -0.41
C LEU A 29 5.04 -2.46 0.22
N VAL A 30 6.11 -2.98 -0.39
CA VAL A 30 6.73 -4.24 0.04
C VAL A 30 8.20 -4.04 0.40
N GLY A 31 8.55 -4.33 1.65
CA GLY A 31 9.93 -4.53 2.08
C GLY A 31 10.35 -5.96 1.76
N ASN A 32 11.09 -6.18 0.69
CA ASN A 32 11.57 -7.51 0.30
C ASN A 32 12.96 -7.80 0.93
N LYS A 33 13.35 -9.08 0.94
CA LYS A 33 14.64 -9.60 1.44
C LYS A 33 14.81 -9.52 2.96
N VAL A 34 13.74 -9.72 3.72
CA VAL A 34 13.85 -9.74 5.21
C VAL A 34 14.72 -10.86 5.77
N ASP A 35 15.12 -11.83 4.95
CA ASP A 35 16.15 -12.81 5.32
C ASP A 35 17.55 -12.19 5.52
N LEU A 36 17.78 -10.96 5.04
CA LEU A 36 19.02 -10.20 5.20
C LEU A 36 18.92 -9.16 6.31
N GLU A 37 18.31 -9.52 7.45
CA GLU A 37 18.15 -8.63 8.61
C GLU A 37 19.46 -7.95 9.08
N PRO A 38 20.63 -8.61 9.10
CA PRO A 38 21.89 -7.96 9.48
C PRO A 38 22.36 -6.87 8.50
N GLU A 39 21.88 -6.92 7.25
CA GLU A 39 22.17 -5.94 6.18
C GLU A 39 21.02 -4.94 6.01
N ARG A 40 20.09 -4.86 6.97
CA ARG A 40 18.93 -3.96 6.89
C ARG A 40 19.39 -2.51 6.87
N GLU A 41 19.05 -1.82 5.78
CA GLU A 41 19.28 -0.38 5.64
C GLU A 41 18.02 0.47 5.88
N VAL A 42 16.84 -0.14 5.80
CA VAL A 42 15.53 0.53 5.99
C VAL A 42 14.77 -0.16 7.12
N MET A 43 14.43 0.60 8.16
CA MET A 43 13.65 0.10 9.27
C MET A 43 12.20 -0.16 8.87
N SER A 44 11.58 -1.19 9.44
CA SER A 44 10.17 -1.48 9.18
C SER A 44 9.24 -0.33 9.57
N SER A 45 9.64 0.52 10.53
CA SER A 45 8.90 1.74 10.91
C SER A 45 8.85 2.76 9.78
N GLU A 46 9.92 2.93 9.02
CA GLU A 46 9.99 3.85 7.88
C GLU A 46 9.10 3.38 6.74
N GLY A 47 9.16 2.09 6.41
CA GLY A 47 8.29 1.48 5.40
C GLY A 47 6.82 1.63 5.76
N ARG A 48 6.46 1.40 7.03
CA ARG A 48 5.10 1.62 7.53
C ARG A 48 4.66 3.08 7.44
N ALA A 49 5.52 4.02 7.85
CA ALA A 49 5.22 5.45 7.79
C ALA A 49 4.99 5.91 6.33
N LEU A 50 5.82 5.44 5.40
CA LEU A 50 5.67 5.76 3.98
C LEU A 50 4.41 5.12 3.37
N ALA A 51 4.10 3.88 3.72
CA ALA A 51 2.86 3.23 3.26
C ALA A 51 1.61 3.96 3.77
N GLN A 52 1.64 4.45 5.02
CA GLN A 52 0.60 5.29 5.59
C GLN A 52 0.46 6.63 4.85
N GLU A 53 1.58 7.30 4.52
CA GLU A 53 1.58 8.51 3.67
C GLU A 53 0.90 8.24 2.31
N TRP A 54 1.09 7.04 1.77
CA TRP A 54 0.53 6.64 0.47
C TRP A 54 -0.90 6.09 0.53
N GLY A 55 -1.44 5.85 1.73
CA GLY A 55 -2.75 5.22 1.91
C GLY A 55 -2.79 3.76 1.44
N CYS A 56 -1.68 3.02 1.56
CA CYS A 56 -1.57 1.62 1.12
C CYS A 56 -1.04 0.71 2.25
N PRO A 57 -1.27 -0.61 2.18
CA PRO A 57 -0.66 -1.55 3.11
C PRO A 57 0.86 -1.64 2.94
N PHE A 58 1.54 -1.98 4.04
CA PHE A 58 2.95 -2.34 4.06
C PHE A 58 3.09 -3.82 4.42
N MET A 59 3.89 -4.56 3.66
CA MET A 59 4.21 -5.97 3.96
C MET A 59 5.70 -6.21 3.84
N GLU A 60 6.22 -7.10 4.67
CA GLU A 60 7.60 -7.54 4.63
C GLU A 60 7.67 -8.99 4.16
N THR A 61 8.51 -9.25 3.17
CA THR A 61 8.57 -10.54 2.48
C THR A 61 10.01 -10.99 2.27
N SER A 62 10.20 -12.29 2.09
CA SER A 62 11.44 -12.84 1.53
C SER A 62 11.09 -13.76 0.38
N ALA A 63 11.44 -13.34 -0.83
CA ALA A 63 11.33 -14.19 -2.02
C ALA A 63 12.19 -15.45 -1.92
N LYS A 64 13.33 -15.38 -1.20
CA LYS A 64 14.27 -16.50 -1.03
C LYS A 64 13.66 -17.62 -0.18
N SER A 65 13.04 -17.28 0.95
CA SER A 65 12.39 -18.26 1.83
C SER A 65 10.91 -18.45 1.52
N LYS A 66 10.37 -17.76 0.49
CA LYS A 66 8.94 -17.67 0.17
C LYS A 66 8.07 -17.17 1.34
N SER A 67 8.67 -16.48 2.30
CA SER A 67 7.95 -15.95 3.46
C SER A 67 7.05 -14.79 3.03
N MET A 68 5.76 -14.88 3.38
CA MET A 68 4.74 -13.84 3.17
C MET A 68 4.43 -13.52 1.69
N VAL A 69 4.98 -14.27 0.74
CA VAL A 69 4.77 -14.04 -0.69
C VAL A 69 3.33 -14.37 -1.11
N ASP A 70 2.79 -15.49 -0.65
CA ASP A 70 1.41 -15.90 -0.98
C ASP A 70 0.37 -14.92 -0.41
N GLU A 71 0.57 -14.49 0.84
CA GLU A 71 -0.27 -13.49 1.50
C GLU A 71 -0.23 -12.14 0.74
N LEU A 72 0.94 -11.72 0.28
CA LEU A 72 1.10 -10.50 -0.51
C LEU A 72 0.27 -10.55 -1.80
N PHE A 73 0.33 -11.66 -2.54
CA PHE A 73 -0.45 -11.82 -3.76
C PHE A 73 -1.96 -11.93 -3.49
N ALA A 74 -2.36 -12.59 -2.40
CA ALA A 74 -3.76 -12.63 -1.98
C ALA A 74 -4.28 -11.22 -1.64
N GLU A 75 -3.48 -10.42 -0.93
CA GLU A 75 -3.84 -9.07 -0.49
C GLU A 75 -4.00 -8.10 -1.67
N ILE A 76 -3.13 -8.15 -2.69
CA ILE A 76 -3.28 -7.27 -3.85
C ILE A 76 -4.53 -7.63 -4.68
N VAL A 77 -4.82 -8.92 -4.83
CA VAL A 77 -6.06 -9.39 -5.50
C VAL A 77 -7.29 -8.93 -4.71
N ARG A 78 -7.23 -9.01 -3.38
CA ARG A 78 -8.29 -8.50 -2.52
C ARG A 78 -8.54 -7.01 -2.77
N GLN A 79 -7.50 -6.18 -2.79
CA GLN A 79 -7.64 -4.75 -3.08
C GLN A 79 -8.28 -4.47 -4.45
N MET A 80 -7.90 -5.22 -5.48
CA MET A 80 -8.52 -5.08 -6.82
C MET A 80 -10.04 -5.33 -6.78
N ASN A 81 -10.50 -6.28 -5.98
CA ASN A 81 -11.93 -6.60 -5.83
C ASN A 81 -12.70 -5.59 -4.99
N TYR A 82 -12.06 -4.87 -4.06
CA TYR A 82 -12.74 -3.80 -3.32
C TYR A 82 -12.88 -2.52 -4.15
N SER A 83 -11.94 -2.25 -5.06
CA SER A 83 -12.00 -1.08 -5.97
C SER A 83 -13.11 -1.16 -7.02
N SER A 84 -13.75 -2.32 -7.21
CA SER A 84 -14.89 -2.50 -8.12
C SER A 84 -16.25 -2.41 -7.43
N LEU A 85 -16.30 -2.26 -6.11
CA LEU A 85 -17.55 -2.02 -5.39
C LEU A 85 -17.82 -0.51 -5.36
N PRO A 86 -19.02 -0.04 -5.75
CA PRO A 86 -19.39 1.36 -5.56
C PRO A 86 -19.30 1.68 -4.07
N GLU A 87 -18.61 2.77 -3.73
CA GLU A 87 -18.60 3.31 -2.37
C GLU A 87 -20.05 3.42 -1.90
N LYS A 88 -20.44 2.65 -0.89
CA LYS A 88 -21.72 2.87 -0.23
C LYS A 88 -21.61 4.25 0.41
N GLN A 89 -22.27 5.23 -0.20
CA GLN A 89 -22.49 6.53 0.39
C GLN A 89 -23.23 6.28 1.71
N ASP A 90 -22.53 6.37 2.83
CA ASP A 90 -23.16 6.45 4.15
C ASP A 90 -23.90 7.78 4.23
N GLN A 91 -25.07 7.82 3.57
CA GLN A 91 -26.03 8.90 3.73
C GLN A 91 -26.83 8.60 5.01
N CYS A 92 -26.20 8.85 6.16
CA CYS A 92 -26.95 9.13 7.36
C CYS A 92 -27.24 10.63 7.39
N CYS A 93 -28.39 11.01 6.82
CA CYS A 93 -28.96 12.34 6.95
C CYS A 93 -29.26 12.62 8.44
N THR A 94 -28.50 13.50 9.09
CA THR A 94 -28.87 14.05 10.41
C THR A 94 -29.54 15.42 10.32
N THR A 95 -29.90 15.89 9.12
CA THR A 95 -30.71 17.11 8.95
C THR A 95 -32.09 16.76 8.38
N CYS A 96 -32.87 16.01 9.15
CA CYS A 96 -34.32 15.93 9.01
C CYS A 96 -34.96 15.94 10.39
N VAL A 97 -34.92 17.09 11.07
CA VAL A 97 -36.01 17.45 11.98
C VAL A 97 -36.89 18.41 11.19
N VAL A 98 -37.88 17.83 10.51
CA VAL A 98 -38.99 18.56 9.89
C VAL A 98 -39.95 18.94 11.01
N GLN A 99 -40.14 20.25 11.16
CA GLN A 99 -41.18 20.99 11.90
C GLN A 99 -41.27 20.84 13.42
#